data_AF-A0A537LJD7-F1
#
_entry.id   AF-A0A537LJD7-F1
#
_cell.length_a   1.000
_cell.length_b   1.000
_cell.length_c   1.000
_cell.angle_alpha   90.00
_cell.angle_beta   90.00
_cell.angle_gamma   90.00
#
_symmetry.space_group_name_H-M   'P 1'
#
loop_
_entity.id
_entity.type
_entity.pdbx_description
1 polymer ?
#
loop_
_entity_poly.entity_id
_entity_poly.type
_entity_poly.pdbx_seq_one_letter_code
_entity_poly.pdbx_strand_id
1 'polypeptide(L)'
;MALVFTFPCGGCGRTYSVYYPKALLYQLSGTAPREMGLKEDEEEVRSGAVDAARTRAEGAGRIFVDASQEMERVCACGKHLDFNIMHHPRVPQSKQLLQRRQTGLIPFPSTPKKS
;
A
#
# COMPACT_ATOMS: atom_id res chain seq x y z
N MET A 1 -7.30 8.16 13.04
CA MET A 1 -6.12 7.31 13.37
C MET A 1 -5.25 7.18 12.13
N ALA A 2 -4.00 7.63 12.21
CA ALA A 2 -3.05 7.57 11.10
C ALA A 2 -2.86 6.14 10.57
N LEU A 3 -3.14 5.96 9.27
CA LEU A 3 -2.96 4.66 8.61
C LEU A 3 -1.48 4.49 8.23
N VAL A 4 -0.79 3.62 8.97
CA VAL A 4 0.62 3.32 8.72
C VAL A 4 0.82 1.84 8.49
N PHE A 5 1.46 1.48 7.37
CA PHE A 5 1.88 0.11 7.10
C PHE A 5 3.40 -0.01 7.14
N THR A 6 3.90 -1.14 7.65
CA THR A 6 5.34 -1.42 7.67
C THR A 6 5.70 -2.47 6.61
N PHE A 7 6.68 -2.15 5.78
CA PHE A 7 7.17 -3.01 4.71
C PHE A 7 8.68 -3.23 4.82
N PRO A 8 9.17 -4.47 4.80
CA PRO A 8 10.59 -4.74 4.64
C PRO A 8 10.99 -4.65 3.15
N CYS A 9 12.12 -4.04 2.86
CA CYS A 9 12.77 -4.15 1.57
C CYS A 9 13.21 -5.61 1.36
N GLY A 10 12.64 -6.29 0.36
CA GLY A 10 13.00 -7.68 0.05
C GLY A 10 14.43 -7.89 -0.48
N GLY A 11 15.25 -6.84 -0.58
CA GLY A 11 16.67 -6.93 -0.92
C GLY A 11 17.57 -6.90 0.33
N CYS A 12 17.52 -5.81 1.09
CA CYS A 12 18.40 -5.61 2.25
C CYS A 12 17.72 -5.72 3.62
N GLY A 13 16.42 -6.02 3.68
CA GLY A 13 15.66 -6.19 4.91
C GLY A 13 15.30 -4.90 5.66
N ARG A 14 15.74 -3.73 5.20
CA ARG A 14 15.37 -2.43 5.82
C ARG A 14 13.87 -2.24 5.85
N THR A 15 13.35 -1.77 6.97
CA THR A 15 11.91 -1.58 7.19
C THR A 15 11.49 -0.13 6.97
N TYR A 16 10.37 0.02 6.28
CA TYR A 16 9.75 1.29 5.91
C TYR A 16 8.36 1.35 6.52
N SER A 17 8.09 2.34 7.35
CA SER A 17 6.76 2.65 7.86
C SER A 17 6.17 3.75 6.99
N VAL A 18 5.21 3.37 6.15
CA VAL A 18 4.59 4.27 5.17
C VAL A 18 3.23 4.74 5.71
N TYR A 19 3.08 6.03 5.87
CA TYR A 19 1.83 6.71 6.21
C TYR A 19 1.03 7.01 4.94
N TYR A 20 -0.28 6.74 5.02
CA TYR A 20 -1.23 6.95 3.93
C TYR A 20 -2.34 7.91 4.37
N PRO A 21 -2.25 9.20 3.96
CA PRO A 21 -3.32 10.16 4.22
C PRO A 21 -4.65 9.72 3.61
N LYS A 22 -5.76 10.01 4.29
CA LYS A 22 -7.13 9.74 3.84
C LYS A 22 -7.43 10.41 2.52
N ALA A 23 -6.96 11.64 2.31
CA ALA A 23 -7.12 12.35 1.04
C ALA A 23 -6.54 11.55 -0.14
N LEU A 24 -5.34 10.96 0.05
CA LEU A 24 -4.71 10.10 -0.95
C LEU A 24 -5.50 8.80 -1.13
N LEU A 25 -5.91 8.16 -0.04
CA LEU A 25 -6.65 6.90 -0.10
C LEU A 25 -7.97 7.05 -0.85
N TYR A 26 -8.75 8.07 -0.52
CA TYR A 26 -10.03 8.36 -1.17
C TYR A 26 -9.86 8.69 -2.65
N GLN A 27 -8.81 9.43 -3.00
CA GLN A 27 -8.47 9.69 -4.39
C GLN A 27 -8.11 8.41 -5.15
N LEU A 28 -7.35 7.49 -4.54
CA LEU A 28 -6.92 6.23 -5.17
C LEU A 28 -8.05 5.20 -5.24
N SER A 29 -8.91 5.12 -4.23
CA SER A 29 -9.98 4.12 -4.13
C SER A 29 -11.29 4.54 -4.81
N GLY A 30 -11.51 5.86 -4.99
CA GLY A 30 -12.78 6.41 -5.44
C GLY A 30 -13.92 6.27 -4.42
N THR A 31 -13.62 5.96 -3.15
CA THR A 31 -14.66 5.69 -2.14
C THR A 31 -15.30 6.96 -1.56
N ALA A 32 -14.59 8.09 -1.61
CA ALA A 32 -15.07 9.39 -1.16
C ALA A 32 -14.31 10.52 -1.87
N PRO A 33 -14.77 11.79 -1.77
CA PRO A 33 -14.04 12.93 -2.30
C PRO A 33 -12.74 13.20 -1.54
N ARG A 34 -11.72 13.71 -2.25
CA ARG A 34 -10.41 14.07 -1.67
C ARG A 34 -10.55 15.13 -0.57
N GLU A 35 -11.48 16.06 -0.73
CA GLU A 35 -11.75 17.17 0.20
C GLU A 35 -12.23 16.67 1.57
N MET A 36 -12.97 15.56 1.59
CA MET A 36 -13.38 14.92 2.84
C MET A 36 -12.17 14.32 3.55
N GLY A 37 -11.30 13.64 2.80
CA GLY A 37 -10.06 13.09 3.34
C GLY A 37 -9.11 14.16 3.87
N LEU A 38 -9.03 15.34 3.24
CA LEU A 38 -8.20 16.45 3.74
C LEU A 38 -8.65 16.92 5.12
N LYS A 39 -9.97 17.01 5.37
CA LYS A 39 -10.49 17.40 6.70
C LYS A 39 -10.15 16.37 7.77
N GLU A 40 -10.26 15.08 7.44
CA GLU A 40 -9.89 14.00 8.34
C GLU A 40 -8.37 14.01 8.61
N ASP A 41 -7.56 14.22 7.57
CA ASP A 41 -6.10 14.31 7.69
C ASP A 41 -5.67 15.50 8.56
N GLU A 42 -6.32 16.66 8.43
CA GLU A 42 -6.07 17.83 9.28
C GLU A 42 -6.36 17.56 10.76
N GLU A 43 -7.41 16.80 11.07
CA GLU A 43 -7.72 16.37 12.43
C GLU A 43 -6.65 15.41 12.97
N GLU A 44 -6.19 14.47 12.15
CA GLU A 44 -5.13 13.53 12.53
C GLU A 44 -3.80 14.25 12.80
N VAL A 45 -3.44 15.23 11.98
CA VAL A 45 -2.27 16.08 12.21
C VAL A 45 -2.45 16.90 13.49
N ARG A 46 -3.61 17.54 13.68
CA ARG A 46 -3.90 18.34 14.88
C ARG A 46 -3.86 17.52 16.16
N SER A 47 -4.30 16.27 16.10
CA SER A 47 -4.25 15.33 17.23
C SER A 47 -2.84 14.80 17.54
N GLY A 48 -1.85 15.09 16.69
CA GLY A 48 -0.48 14.58 16.81
C GLY A 48 -0.35 13.08 16.49
N ALA A 49 -1.38 12.47 15.88
CA ALA A 49 -1.37 11.04 15.57
C ALA A 49 -0.27 10.67 14.56
N VAL A 50 -0.03 11.53 13.57
CA VAL A 50 1.03 11.36 12.56
C VAL A 50 2.41 11.48 13.20
N ASP A 51 2.61 12.47 14.06
CA ASP A 51 3.86 12.65 14.80
C ASP A 51 4.16 11.47 15.71
N ALA A 52 3.18 11.03 16.49
CA ALA A 52 3.32 9.85 17.34
C ALA A 52 3.65 8.59 16.53
N ALA A 53 3.06 8.42 15.34
CA ALA A 53 3.36 7.30 14.47
C ALA A 53 4.78 7.36 13.90
N ARG A 54 5.25 8.55 13.50
CA ARG A 54 6.62 8.81 13.07
C ARG A 54 7.63 8.52 14.18
N THR A 55 7.44 9.08 15.37
CA THR A 55 8.33 8.85 16.51
C THR A 55 8.42 7.36 16.86
N ARG A 56 7.30 6.63 16.85
CA ARG A 56 7.31 5.17 17.08
C ARG A 56 8.06 4.41 15.98
N ALA A 57 7.90 4.80 14.72
CA ALA A 57 8.60 4.16 13.60
C ALA A 57 10.11 4.37 13.69
N GLU A 58 10.53 5.62 13.87
CA GLU A 58 11.94 6.00 13.99
C GLU A 58 12.59 5.40 15.24
N GLY A 59 11.89 5.41 16.37
CA GLY A 59 12.35 4.74 17.61
C GLY A 59 12.53 3.23 17.47
N ALA A 60 11.83 2.60 16.51
CA ALA A 60 12.01 1.19 16.16
C ALA A 60 13.05 0.97 15.04
N GLY A 61 13.82 1.99 14.66
CA GLY A 61 14.84 1.94 13.60
C GLY A 61 14.27 1.82 12.19
N ARG A 62 12.99 2.19 11.98
CA ARG A 62 12.31 2.11 10.69
C ARG A 62 12.34 3.47 10.01
N ILE A 63 12.37 3.46 8.68
CA ILE A 63 12.31 4.68 7.87
C ILE A 63 10.84 5.09 7.75
N PHE A 64 10.47 6.28 8.21
CA PHE A 64 9.13 6.81 8.01
C PHE A 64 8.99 7.47 6.64
N VAL A 65 7.90 7.19 5.92
CA VAL A 65 7.62 7.73 4.58
C VAL A 65 6.18 8.21 4.53
N ASP A 66 5.94 9.39 3.95
CA ASP A 66 4.60 9.89 3.65
C ASP A 66 4.27 9.59 2.18
N ALA A 67 3.29 8.71 1.94
CA ALA A 67 2.90 8.31 0.60
C ALA A 67 2.30 9.44 -0.23
N SER A 68 1.84 10.54 0.37
CA SER A 68 1.37 11.71 -0.40
C SER A 68 2.50 12.50 -1.03
N GLN A 69 3.72 12.35 -0.52
CA GLN A 69 4.91 13.04 -1.01
C GLN A 69 5.75 12.12 -1.91
N GLU A 70 5.91 10.86 -1.51
CA GLU A 70 6.76 9.90 -2.19
C GLU A 70 6.05 8.54 -2.26
N MET A 71 5.48 8.22 -3.43
CA MET A 71 4.85 6.92 -3.69
C MET A 71 5.84 5.87 -4.20
N GLU A 72 7.04 6.27 -4.60
CA GLU A 72 8.07 5.36 -5.10
C GLU A 72 9.44 5.83 -4.60
N ARG A 73 10.29 4.90 -4.16
CA ARG A 73 11.62 5.22 -3.65
C ARG A 73 12.64 4.15 -4.01
N VAL A 74 13.86 4.56 -4.32
CA VAL A 74 14.99 3.62 -4.42
C VAL A 74 15.56 3.37 -3.01
N CYS A 75 15.53 2.12 -2.58
CA CYS A 75 16.17 1.67 -1.36
C CYS A 75 17.70 1.86 -1.45
N ALA A 76 18.40 1.96 -0.32
CA ALA A 76 19.86 2.06 -0.31
C ALA A 76 20.59 0.86 -0.93
N CYS A 77 19.90 -0.27 -1.11
CA CYS A 77 20.42 -1.43 -1.85
C CYS A 77 20.17 -1.37 -3.36
N GLY A 78 19.65 -0.25 -3.89
CA GLY A 78 19.32 -0.07 -5.30
C GLY A 78 17.96 -0.63 -5.73
N LYS A 79 17.21 -1.27 -4.83
CA LYS A 79 15.88 -1.82 -5.16
C LYS A 79 14.82 -0.71 -5.23
N HIS A 80 14.05 -0.68 -6.32
CA HIS A 80 12.86 0.16 -6.43
C HIS A 80 11.75 -0.36 -5.50
N LEU A 81 11.26 0.52 -4.63
CA LEU A 81 10.16 0.28 -3.72
C LEU A 81 8.96 1.07 -4.24
N ASP A 82 7.85 0.36 -4.43
CA ASP A 82 6.56 0.94 -4.77
C ASP A 82 5.71 0.98 -3.49
N PHE A 83 5.38 2.19 -3.05
CA PHE A 83 4.51 2.48 -1.93
C PHE A 83 3.10 2.83 -2.37
N ASN A 84 2.74 2.67 -3.64
CA ASN A 84 1.35 2.78 -4.06
C ASN A 84 0.54 1.62 -3.48
N ILE A 85 -0.33 1.94 -2.53
CA ILE A 85 -1.18 0.97 -1.85
C ILE A 85 -2.06 0.19 -2.83
N MET A 86 -2.41 0.76 -3.98
CA MET A 86 -3.21 0.07 -4.99
C MET A 86 -2.44 -1.08 -5.61
N HIS A 87 -1.14 -0.94 -5.87
CA HIS A 87 -0.34 -2.00 -6.48
C HIS A 87 -0.02 -3.14 -5.49
N HIS A 88 -0.36 -2.97 -4.21
CA HIS A 88 -0.05 -3.96 -3.20
C HIS A 88 -0.94 -5.21 -3.34
N PRO A 89 -0.36 -6.43 -3.40
CA PRO A 89 -1.10 -7.66 -3.71
C PRO A 89 -2.17 -8.06 -2.68
N ARG A 90 -2.12 -7.48 -1.47
CA ARG A 90 -3.09 -7.74 -0.40
C ARG A 90 -4.22 -6.72 -0.32
N VAL A 91 -4.18 -5.64 -1.11
CA VAL A 91 -5.27 -4.66 -1.15
C VAL A 91 -6.29 -5.16 -2.16
N PRO A 92 -7.57 -5.37 -1.77
CA PRO A 92 -8.58 -5.82 -2.70
C PRO A 92 -8.70 -4.83 -3.85
N GLN A 93 -8.14 -5.20 -5.00
CA GLN A 93 -8.33 -4.47 -6.24
C GLN A 93 -9.83 -4.54 -6.56
N SER A 94 -10.49 -3.40 -6.69
CA SER A 94 -11.87 -3.35 -7.14
C SER A 94 -12.02 -4.23 -8.40
N LYS A 95 -13.11 -5.01 -8.46
CA LYS A 95 -13.33 -6.11 -9.41
C LYS A 95 -13.16 -5.75 -10.90
N GLN A 96 -13.01 -4.48 -11.25
CA GLN A 96 -12.75 -4.03 -12.63
C GLN A 96 -11.34 -4.37 -13.14
N LEU A 97 -10.31 -4.41 -12.29
CA LEU A 97 -8.94 -4.73 -12.74
C LEU A 97 -8.65 -6.25 -12.79
N LEU A 98 -9.43 -7.05 -12.04
CA LEU A 98 -9.30 -8.51 -12.00
C LEU A 98 -9.76 -9.23 -13.28
N GLN A 99 -10.51 -8.57 -14.16
CA GLN A 99 -10.92 -9.17 -15.44
C GLN A 99 -9.79 -9.24 -16.48
N ARG A 100 -8.62 -8.64 -16.22
CA ARG A 100 -7.53 -8.56 -17.20
C ARG A 100 -6.37 -9.52 -16.94
N ARG A 101 -6.40 -10.31 -15.87
CA ARG A 101 -5.51 -11.47 -15.71
C ARG A 101 -6.20 -12.68 -16.35
N GLN A 102 -5.88 -12.93 -17.61
CA GLN A 102 -6.09 -14.24 -18.23
C GLN A 102 -5.42 -15.30 -17.33
N THR A 103 -6.23 -15.99 -16.54
CA THR A 103 -5.86 -17.30 -16.02
C THR A 103 -5.75 -18.21 -17.23
N GLY A 104 -4.53 -18.53 -17.64
CA GLY A 104 -4.28 -19.65 -18.53
C GLY A 104 -4.94 -20.88 -17.93
N LEU A 105 -6.00 -21.35 -18.58
CA LEU A 105 -6.57 -22.66 -18.32
C LEU A 105 -5.44 -23.66 -18.50
N ILE A 106 -4.98 -24.28 -17.41
CA ILE A 106 -4.22 -25.53 -17.51
C ILE A 106 -5.30 -26.57 -17.83
N PRO A 107 -5.33 -27.15 -19.05
CA PRO A 107 -6.28 -28.22 -19.33
C PRO A 107 -5.90 -29.43 -18.47
N PHE A 108 -6.81 -29.83 -17.59
CA PHE A 108 -6.72 -31.12 -16.91
C PHE A 108 -6.86 -32.23 -17.98
N PRO A 109 -6.01 -33.27 -17.97
CA PRO A 109 -6.18 -34.39 -18.89
C PRO A 109 -7.51 -35.11 -18.57
N SER A 110 -8.38 -35.19 -19.57
CA SER A 110 -9.62 -35.95 -19.52
C SER A 110 -9.31 -37.42 -19.27
N THR A 111 -9.97 -38.04 -18.30
CA THR A 111 -9.89 -39.48 -18.05
C THR A 111 -10.34 -40.26 -19.30
N PRO A 112 -9.63 -41.32 -19.71
CA PRO A 112 -10.03 -42.12 -20.86
C PRO A 112 -11.33 -42.86 -20.54
N LYS A 113 -12.35 -42.69 -21.38
CA LYS A 113 -13.55 -43.54 -21.36
C LYS A 113 -13.11 -44.99 -21.62
N LYS A 114 -13.30 -45.88 -20.65
CA LYS A 114 -13.22 -47.32 -20.86
C LYS A 114 -14.36 -47.74 -21.80
N SER A 115 -14.01 -48.49 -22.84
CA SER A 115 -14.93 -49.33 -23.62
C SER A 115 -15.46 -50.48 -22.78
#